data_AF-A0A518IRF5-F1
#
_entry.id   AF-A0A518IRF5-F1
#
_cell.length_a   1.000
_cell.length_b   1.000
_cell.length_c   1.000
_cell.angle_alpha   90.00
_cell.angle_beta   90.00
_cell.angle_gamma   90.00
#
_symmetry.space_group_name_H-M   'P 1'
#
loop_
_entity.id
_entity.type
_entity.pdbx_description
1 polymer ?
#
loop_
_entity_poly.entity_id
_entity_poly.type
_entity_poly.pdbx_seq_one_letter_code
_entity_poly.pdbx_strand_id
1 'polypeptide(L)'
;MSEKKPTPWRVQESGKVCPICGKRTYSNGGIHPQCAVLQADSARTEKLRAERKRKANEASSNPKAKPHSTSWTQKKCPKCGKESHVRRKNCDCGHAFE
;
A
#
# COMPACT_ATOMS: atom_id res chain seq x y z
N MET A 1 -32.85 -26.86 -29.83
CA MET A 1 -31.66 -27.73 -29.90
C MET A 1 -30.78 -27.39 -28.71
N SER A 2 -31.03 -27.97 -27.54
CA SER A 2 -30.17 -27.78 -26.35
C SER A 2 -29.29 -29.01 -26.25
N GLU A 3 -28.29 -29.08 -27.12
CA GLU A 3 -27.31 -30.16 -27.10
C GLU A 3 -26.37 -29.94 -25.91
N LYS A 4 -26.26 -30.97 -25.05
CA LYS A 4 -25.36 -30.92 -23.89
C LYS A 4 -23.92 -30.90 -24.38
N LYS A 5 -23.12 -30.00 -23.83
CA LYS A 5 -21.70 -29.86 -24.20
C LYS A 5 -20.97 -31.20 -24.03
N PRO A 6 -20.07 -31.57 -24.95
CA PRO A 6 -19.31 -32.81 -24.86
C PRO A 6 -18.44 -32.83 -23.60
N THR A 7 -18.34 -34.00 -22.98
CA THR A 7 -17.53 -34.19 -21.78
C THR A 7 -16.06 -33.96 -22.12
N PRO A 8 -15.33 -33.14 -21.34
CA PRO A 8 -13.91 -32.89 -21.60
C PRO A 8 -13.11 -34.20 -21.59
N TRP A 9 -12.19 -34.34 -22.54
CA TRP A 9 -11.31 -35.52 -22.66
C TRP A 9 -10.38 -35.71 -21.45
N ARG A 10 -10.06 -34.65 -20.70
CA ARG A 10 -9.23 -34.73 -19.48
C ARG A 10 -10.03 -34.29 -18.27
N VAL A 11 -10.00 -35.10 -17.22
CA VAL A 11 -10.41 -34.71 -15.87
C VAL A 11 -9.41 -33.68 -15.38
N GLN A 12 -9.85 -32.48 -15.01
CA GLN A 12 -8.96 -31.50 -14.41
C GLN A 12 -8.52 -32.00 -13.03
N GLU A 13 -7.23 -32.31 -12.88
CA GLU A 13 -6.65 -32.60 -11.57
C GLU A 13 -6.85 -31.41 -10.62
N SER A 14 -7.10 -31.70 -9.36
CA SER A 14 -7.16 -30.68 -8.32
C SER A 14 -5.79 -30.02 -8.18
N GLY A 15 -5.64 -28.83 -8.77
CA GLY A 15 -4.39 -28.09 -8.72
C GLY A 15 -3.91 -27.80 -7.30
N LYS A 16 -2.59 -27.62 -7.14
CA LYS A 16 -1.95 -27.29 -5.86
C LYS A 16 -2.54 -26.01 -5.25
N VAL A 17 -2.61 -25.94 -3.93
CA VAL A 17 -3.10 -24.76 -3.19
C VAL A 17 -1.92 -24.04 -2.54
N CYS A 18 -1.86 -22.72 -2.70
CA CYS A 18 -0.85 -21.89 -2.09
C CYS A 18 -1.03 -21.84 -0.56
N PRO A 19 -0.01 -22.15 0.25
CA PRO A 19 -0.11 -22.17 1.71
C PRO A 19 -0.25 -20.75 2.33
N ILE A 20 0.06 -19.71 1.57
CA ILE A 20 0.06 -18.32 2.07
C ILE A 20 -1.31 -17.67 1.90
N CYS A 21 -1.96 -17.89 0.76
CA CYS A 21 -3.23 -17.22 0.44
C CYS A 21 -4.41 -18.18 0.27
N GLY A 22 -4.20 -19.49 0.35
CA GLY A 22 -5.25 -20.52 0.22
C GLY A 22 -5.84 -20.66 -1.18
N LYS A 23 -5.30 -19.96 -2.19
CA LYS A 23 -5.79 -20.02 -3.58
C LYS A 23 -5.02 -21.05 -4.39
N ARG A 24 -5.66 -21.61 -5.42
CA ARG A 24 -4.99 -22.50 -6.37
C ARG A 24 -3.80 -21.80 -7.03
N THR A 25 -2.70 -22.52 -7.18
CA THR A 25 -1.47 -22.05 -7.79
C THR A 25 -1.08 -22.93 -8.96
N TYR A 26 -0.59 -22.27 -10.00
CA TYR A 26 -0.06 -22.92 -11.20
C TYR A 26 1.45 -23.12 -11.11
N SER A 27 2.09 -22.64 -10.04
CA SER A 27 3.53 -22.77 -9.83
C SER A 27 3.89 -24.21 -9.45
N ASN A 28 4.96 -24.74 -10.06
CA ASN A 28 5.41 -26.11 -9.78
C ASN A 28 5.72 -26.33 -8.28
N GLY A 29 6.30 -25.31 -7.63
CA GLY A 29 6.61 -25.32 -6.20
C GLY A 29 5.41 -25.14 -5.26
N GLY A 30 4.19 -25.00 -5.77
CA GLY A 30 3.00 -24.91 -4.90
C GLY A 30 2.84 -23.59 -4.13
N ILE A 31 3.62 -22.54 -4.46
CA ILE A 31 3.49 -21.19 -3.89
C ILE A 31 3.44 -20.17 -5.03
N HIS A 32 2.56 -19.16 -4.95
CA HIS A 32 2.56 -18.08 -5.96
C HIS A 32 3.86 -17.27 -5.87
N PRO A 33 4.42 -16.79 -6.99
CA PRO A 33 5.67 -16.03 -6.99
C PRO A 33 5.65 -14.82 -6.02
N GLN A 34 4.56 -14.05 -6.03
CA GLN A 34 4.40 -12.90 -5.13
C GLN A 34 4.30 -13.33 -3.67
N CYS A 35 3.64 -14.46 -3.40
CA CYS A 35 3.54 -14.99 -2.04
C CYS A 35 4.91 -15.48 -1.54
N ALA A 36 5.70 -16.14 -2.39
CA ALA A 36 7.06 -16.58 -2.06
C ALA A 36 7.98 -15.39 -1.72
N VAL A 37 7.89 -14.29 -2.48
CA VAL A 37 8.64 -13.05 -2.19
C VAL A 37 8.23 -12.47 -0.83
N LEU A 38 6.92 -12.37 -0.55
CA LEU A 38 6.43 -11.88 0.75
C LEU A 38 6.93 -12.74 1.92
N GLN A 39 6.95 -14.06 1.75
CA GLN A 39 7.47 -14.98 2.76
C GLN A 39 8.96 -14.76 2.99
N ALA A 40 9.76 -14.62 1.93
CA ALA A 40 11.19 -14.36 2.02
C ALA A 40 11.51 -12.99 2.66
N ASP A 41 10.73 -11.96 2.33
CA ASP A 41 10.94 -10.60 2.83
C ASP A 41 10.40 -10.35 4.25
N SER A 42 9.63 -11.29 4.81
CA SER A 42 8.98 -11.15 6.13
C SER A 42 9.94 -10.64 7.22
N ALA A 43 11.07 -11.32 7.43
CA ALA A 43 12.08 -10.94 8.42
C ALA A 43 12.68 -9.53 8.17
N ARG A 44 12.90 -9.15 6.91
CA ARG A 44 13.40 -7.82 6.56
C ARG A 44 12.35 -6.76 6.85
N THR A 45 11.10 -7.00 6.49
CA THR A 45 10.01 -6.05 6.72
C THR A 45 9.72 -5.83 8.21
N GLU A 46 9.87 -6.86 9.03
CA GLU A 46 9.75 -6.76 10.49
C GLU A 46 10.83 -5.86 11.09
N LYS A 47 12.10 -6.04 10.69
CA LYS A 47 13.21 -5.17 11.12
C LYS A 47 12.97 -3.72 10.74
N LEU A 48 12.60 -3.46 9.49
CA LEU A 48 12.30 -2.11 9.01
C LEU A 48 11.10 -1.50 9.75
N ARG A 49 10.07 -2.29 10.06
CA ARG A 49 8.92 -1.83 10.83
C ARG A 49 9.31 -1.49 12.27
N ALA A 50 10.16 -2.29 12.92
CA ALA A 50 10.66 -2.02 14.26
C ALA A 50 11.52 -0.76 14.30
N GLU A 51 12.42 -0.57 13.33
CA GLU A 51 13.26 0.62 13.22
C GLU A 51 12.41 1.89 12.99
N ARG A 52 11.41 1.83 12.11
CA ARG A 52 10.47 2.94 11.88
C ARG A 52 9.70 3.30 13.16
N LYS A 53 9.25 2.30 13.93
CA LYS A 53 8.59 2.53 15.22
C LYS A 53 9.52 3.21 16.23
N ARG A 54 10.78 2.77 16.33
CA ARG A 54 11.78 3.41 17.20
C ARG A 54 12.02 4.87 16.82
N LYS A 55 12.28 5.14 15.54
CA LYS A 55 12.46 6.50 15.02
C LYS A 55 11.23 7.38 15.24
N ALA A 56 10.03 6.83 15.07
CA ALA A 56 8.79 7.57 15.33
C ALA A 56 8.64 7.93 16.81
N ASN A 57 8.96 6.99 17.72
CA ASN A 57 8.94 7.25 19.15
C ASN A 57 9.98 8.31 19.55
N GLU A 58 11.21 8.20 19.04
CA GLU A 58 12.27 9.19 19.25
C GLU A 58 11.86 10.58 18.73
N ALA A 59 11.27 10.65 17.54
CA ALA A 59 10.75 11.90 16.97
C ALA A 59 9.60 12.48 17.82
N SER A 60 8.70 11.65 18.34
CA SER A 60 7.61 12.11 19.21
C SER A 60 8.09 12.60 20.59
N SER A 61 9.19 12.04 21.10
CA SER A 61 9.81 12.47 22.36
C SER A 61 10.64 13.75 22.25
N ASN A 62 11.02 14.15 21.04
CA ASN A 62 11.79 15.37 20.82
C ASN A 62 10.88 16.50 20.30
N PRO A 63 10.53 17.49 21.14
CA PRO A 63 9.64 18.59 20.73
C PRO A 63 10.21 19.47 19.59
N LYS A 64 11.48 19.29 19.21
CA LYS A 64 12.12 19.99 18.08
C LYS A 64 12.05 19.22 16.75
N ALA A 65 11.57 17.98 16.73
CA ALA A 65 11.37 17.22 15.50
C ALA A 65 10.15 17.78 14.75
N LYS A 66 10.36 18.86 13.97
CA LYS A 66 9.31 19.37 13.10
C LYS A 66 8.93 18.27 12.09
N PRO A 67 7.64 18.05 11.82
CA PRO A 67 7.24 17.20 10.71
C PRO A 67 7.93 17.73 9.46
N HIS A 68 8.48 16.83 8.64
CA HIS A 68 9.09 17.19 7.37
C HIS A 68 7.99 17.66 6.40
N SER A 69 7.46 18.85 6.62
CA SER A 69 6.55 19.52 5.71
C SER A 69 7.38 19.92 4.50
N THR A 70 7.39 19.06 3.49
CA THR A 70 7.92 19.44 2.18
C THR A 70 7.14 20.67 1.74
N SER A 71 7.82 21.80 1.56
CA SER A 71 7.23 23.05 1.11
C SER A 71 6.40 22.89 -0.18
N TRP A 72 6.73 21.90 -1.00
CA TRP A 72 5.96 21.51 -2.19
C TRP A 72 4.48 21.20 -1.93
N THR A 73 4.12 20.70 -0.74
CA THR A 73 2.74 20.29 -0.43
C THR A 73 1.86 21.42 0.10
N GLN A 74 2.44 22.60 0.37
CA GLN A 74 1.74 23.74 0.99
C GLN A 74 1.88 25.01 0.14
N LYS A 75 0.78 25.75 -0.01
CA LYS A 75 0.73 27.10 -0.60
C LYS A 75 0.22 28.10 0.43
N LYS A 76 0.73 29.33 0.42
CA LYS A 76 0.25 30.41 1.31
C LYS A 76 -0.90 31.17 0.66
N CYS A 77 -1.95 31.43 1.44
CA CYS A 77 -3.04 32.28 0.99
C CYS A 77 -2.60 33.76 0.95
N PRO A 78 -2.80 34.48 -0.16
CA PRO A 78 -2.46 35.91 -0.25
C PRO A 78 -3.35 36.79 0.64
N LYS A 79 -4.58 36.36 0.96
CA LYS A 79 -5.51 37.14 1.80
C LYS A 79 -5.25 37.02 3.30
N CYS A 80 -4.95 35.82 3.79
CA CYS A 80 -4.86 35.55 5.22
C CYS A 80 -3.51 34.98 5.68
N GLY A 81 -2.57 34.75 4.77
CA GLY A 81 -1.23 34.22 5.08
C GLY A 81 -1.20 32.76 5.54
N LYS A 82 -2.36 32.11 5.75
CA LYS A 82 -2.44 30.71 6.20
C LYS A 82 -1.91 29.76 5.12
N GLU A 83 -1.23 28.71 5.58
CA GLU A 83 -0.76 27.62 4.73
C GLU A 83 -1.92 26.66 4.44
N SER A 84 -2.18 26.42 3.17
CA SER A 84 -3.19 25.50 2.67
C SER A 84 -2.52 24.41 1.83
N HIS A 85 -3.07 23.20 1.81
CA HIS A 85 -2.56 22.14 0.95
C HIS A 85 -2.69 22.55 -0.54
N VAL A 86 -1.68 22.26 -1.38
CA VAL A 86 -1.65 22.73 -2.79
C VAL A 86 -2.91 22.35 -3.59
N ARG A 87 -3.48 21.16 -3.33
CA ARG A 87 -4.71 20.68 -3.99
C ARG A 87 -6.01 21.36 -3.54
N ARG A 88 -6.02 22.14 -2.45
CA ARG A 88 -7.23 22.85 -2.01
C ARG A 88 -7.48 24.02 -2.96
N LYS A 89 -8.67 24.04 -3.57
CA LYS A 89 -9.12 25.14 -4.45
C LYS A 89 -9.47 26.39 -3.65
N ASN A 90 -9.89 26.24 -2.40
CA ASN A 90 -10.31 27.36 -1.57
C ASN A 90 -9.54 27.33 -0.24
N CYS A 91 -9.15 28.52 0.23
CA CYS A 91 -8.69 28.72 1.59
C CYS A 91 -9.89 28.80 2.54
N ASP A 92 -9.69 28.52 3.82
CA ASP A 92 -10.73 28.65 4.84
C ASP A 92 -11.20 30.12 5.02
N CYS A 93 -10.42 31.10 4.55
CA CYS A 93 -10.83 32.51 4.49
C CYS A 93 -11.70 32.85 3.26
N GLY A 94 -12.05 31.87 2.43
CA GLY A 94 -12.86 32.05 1.22
C GLY A 94 -12.08 32.48 -0.03
N HIS A 95 -10.75 32.63 0.03
CA HIS A 95 -9.94 32.90 -1.17
C HIS A 95 -9.88 31.67 -2.08
N ALA A 96 -10.27 31.83 -3.35
CA ALA A 96 -10.07 30.83 -4.39
C ALA A 96 -8.64 30.93 -4.94
N PHE A 97 -7.92 29.82 -4.90
CA PHE A 97 -6.63 29.65 -5.57
C PHE A 97 -6.93 29.18 -7.00
N GLU A 98 -7.01 30.13 -7.93
CA GLU A 98 -7.03 29.85 -9.37
C GLU A 98 -5.67 29.35 -9.87
#